data_AF-A0A2D7RDJ6-F1
#
_entry.id   AF-A0A2D7RDJ6-F1
#
_cell.length_a   1.000
_cell.length_b   1.000
_cell.length_c   1.000
_cell.angle_alpha   90.00
_cell.angle_beta   90.00
_cell.angle_gamma   90.00
#
_symmetry.space_group_name_H-M   'P 1'
#
loop_
_entity.id
_entity.type
_entity.pdbx_description
1 polymer ?
#
loop_
_entity_poly.entity_id
_entity_poly.type
_entity_poly.pdbx_seq_one_letter_code
_entity_poly.pdbx_strand_id
1 'polypeptide(L)'
;MHRLLLLIIFIPITAFAAIPNATSFAEPISQLSIININNHVNQITESLESIKNDNILLKQRLDSTIRARTPVPATPQELSYLVGLAGMIFVLAVAGSIEKNTPKHTNKTVYRKRTRSLPVENTKTIEQESEYDFMSSSEAIPAKFNLIEAYLSMSNYDLALKELKTILKVGDIHQQNRAKMILNQIPTTG
;
A
#
# COMPACT_ATOMS: atom_id res chain seq x y z
N MET A 1 51.96 24.13 69.56
CA MET A 1 50.65 23.76 68.98
C MET A 1 50.67 24.22 67.52
N HIS A 2 51.26 23.45 66.58
CA HIS A 2 50.57 22.48 65.72
C HIS A 2 49.44 23.16 64.91
N ARG A 3 49.42 23.26 63.57
CA ARG A 3 50.10 22.52 62.49
C ARG A 3 50.25 23.42 61.25
N LEU A 4 51.36 23.17 60.56
CA LEU A 4 51.85 23.76 59.33
C LEU A 4 51.05 23.27 58.10
N LEU A 5 50.87 24.17 57.14
CA LEU A 5 50.27 23.96 55.82
C LEU A 5 51.35 23.49 54.82
N LEU A 6 51.13 22.35 54.15
CA LEU A 6 51.93 21.78 53.04
C LEU A 6 50.89 21.00 52.18
N LEU A 7 50.45 21.44 51.01
CA LEU A 7 51.12 21.72 49.73
C LEU A 7 51.59 20.43 49.00
N ILE A 8 50.69 19.96 48.13
CA ILE A 8 50.85 19.38 46.77
C ILE A 8 51.63 18.04 46.60
N ILE A 9 51.07 17.15 45.77
CA ILE A 9 51.65 16.54 44.54
C ILE A 9 51.28 15.05 44.39
N PHE A 10 50.49 14.81 43.34
CA PHE A 10 50.56 13.74 42.32
C PHE A 10 50.99 12.32 42.72
N ILE A 11 50.12 11.38 42.38
CA ILE A 11 50.50 10.01 41.99
C ILE A 11 49.96 9.78 40.57
N PRO A 12 50.80 9.62 39.54
CA PRO A 12 50.43 8.93 38.31
C PRO A 12 50.93 7.48 38.35
N ILE A 13 50.32 6.59 37.56
CA ILE A 13 50.89 5.41 36.85
C ILE A 13 49.72 4.56 36.33
N THR A 14 49.32 4.80 35.06
CA THR A 14 49.47 3.94 33.86
C THR A 14 48.46 2.81 33.70
N ALA A 15 47.66 2.88 32.62
CA ALA A 15 47.50 1.74 31.72
C ALA A 15 47.15 2.22 30.31
N PHE A 16 48.05 1.86 29.42
CA PHE A 16 48.12 2.05 27.98
C PHE A 16 47.02 1.25 27.26
N ALA A 17 46.27 1.88 26.36
CA ALA A 17 45.69 1.23 25.20
C ALA A 17 45.68 2.25 24.05
N ALA A 18 46.71 2.16 23.21
CA ALA A 18 46.79 2.87 21.96
C ALA A 18 45.67 2.39 21.03
N ILE A 19 44.69 3.25 20.78
CA ILE A 19 43.77 3.11 19.64
C ILE A 19 44.39 3.95 18.51
N PRO A 20 44.70 3.36 17.34
CA PRO A 20 45.32 4.09 16.25
C PRO A 20 44.33 5.13 15.70
N ASN A 21 44.79 6.38 15.67
CA ASN A 21 44.34 7.48 14.84
C ASN A 21 43.08 7.21 13.99
N ALA A 22 41.90 7.50 14.55
CA ALA A 22 40.81 7.99 13.73
C ALA A 22 41.19 9.40 13.31
N THR A 23 41.78 9.52 12.11
CA THR A 23 41.84 10.78 11.37
C THR A 23 40.42 11.34 11.32
N SER A 24 40.14 12.32 12.17
CA SER A 24 38.95 13.16 12.04
C SER A 24 39.13 13.97 10.76
N PHE A 25 38.64 13.43 9.64
CA PHE A 25 38.29 14.26 8.48
C PHE A 25 37.05 15.07 8.87
N ALA A 26 37.26 16.10 9.69
CA ALA A 26 36.29 17.16 9.87
C ALA A 26 36.39 18.05 8.62
N GLU A 27 35.63 17.71 7.59
CA GLU A 27 35.39 18.65 6.50
C GLU A 27 34.73 19.91 7.09
N PRO A 28 35.17 21.13 6.71
CA PRO A 28 34.50 22.34 7.13
C PRO A 28 33.09 22.34 6.50
N ILE A 29 32.08 22.07 7.32
CA ILE A 29 30.67 22.15 6.94
C ILE A 29 30.44 23.56 6.39
N SER A 30 30.28 23.67 5.07
CA SER A 30 30.13 24.95 4.39
C SER A 30 28.90 25.67 4.94
N GLN A 31 29.00 26.96 5.27
CA GLN A 31 27.89 27.76 5.82
C GLN A 31 26.62 27.69 4.95
N LEU A 32 26.79 27.51 3.62
CA LEU A 32 25.70 27.29 2.67
C LEU A 32 24.92 25.99 2.92
N SER A 33 25.59 24.91 3.36
CA SER A 33 24.93 23.65 3.73
C SER A 33 24.10 23.80 5.01
N ILE A 34 24.56 24.59 5.98
CA ILE A 34 23.82 24.90 7.21
C ILE A 34 22.56 25.72 6.88
N ILE A 35 22.68 26.71 5.99
CA ILE A 35 21.54 27.51 5.53
C ILE A 35 20.52 26.64 4.79
N ASN A 36 20.97 25.71 3.94
CA ASN A 36 20.11 24.79 3.23
C ASN A 36 19.38 23.82 4.18
N ILE A 37 20.09 23.31 5.20
CA ILE A 37 19.49 22.46 6.23
C ILE A 37 18.42 23.22 7.01
N ASN A 38 18.70 24.45 7.44
CA ASN A 38 17.72 25.25 8.17
C ASN A 38 16.47 25.54 7.32
N ASN A 39 16.65 25.83 6.02
CA ASN A 39 15.53 26.01 5.12
C ASN A 39 14.71 24.72 4.98
N HIS A 40 15.37 23.57 4.88
CA HIS A 40 14.71 22.28 4.80
C HIS A 40 13.95 21.93 6.10
N VAL A 41 14.53 22.23 7.28
CA VAL A 41 13.86 22.05 8.58
C VAL A 41 12.62 22.93 8.70
N ASN A 42 12.68 24.18 8.21
CA ASN A 42 11.52 25.06 8.18
C ASN A 42 10.42 24.53 7.24
N GLN A 43 10.78 24.08 6.04
CA GLN A 43 9.84 23.45 5.10
C GLN A 43 9.18 22.20 5.69
N ILE A 44 9.96 21.35 6.37
CA ILE A 44 9.43 20.18 7.06
C ILE A 44 8.43 20.60 8.13
N THR A 45 8.77 21.62 8.93
CA THR A 45 7.90 22.11 10.01
C THR A 45 6.56 22.63 9.47
N GLU A 46 6.60 23.41 8.39
CA GLU A 46 5.39 23.90 7.70
C GLU A 46 4.55 22.74 7.13
N SER A 47 5.20 21.75 6.51
CA SER A 47 4.50 20.57 5.99
C SER A 47 3.85 19.74 7.09
N LEU A 48 4.49 19.62 8.25
CA LEU A 48 3.97 18.91 9.41
C LEU A 48 2.72 19.61 9.97
N GLU A 49 2.75 20.94 10.01
CA GLU A 49 1.61 21.74 10.45
C GLU A 49 0.43 21.63 9.48
N SER A 50 0.69 21.66 8.18
CA SER A 50 -0.33 21.41 7.14
C SER A 50 -0.97 20.03 7.31
N ILE A 51 -0.16 18.97 7.45
CA ILE A 51 -0.66 17.59 7.62
C ILE A 51 -1.46 17.45 8.92
N LYS A 52 -1.06 18.12 9.99
CA LYS A 52 -1.80 18.12 11.25
C LYS A 52 -3.17 18.79 11.08
N ASN A 53 -3.23 19.92 10.39
CA ASN A 53 -4.48 20.63 10.12
C ASN A 53 -5.41 19.81 9.22
N ASP A 54 -4.89 19.15 8.19
CA ASP A 54 -5.66 18.26 7.33
C ASP A 54 -6.24 17.08 8.10
N ASN A 55 -5.48 16.49 9.02
CA ASN A 55 -6.00 15.42 9.89
C ASN A 55 -7.13 15.91 10.81
N ILE A 56 -7.04 17.13 11.34
CA ILE A 56 -8.12 17.72 12.14
C ILE A 56 -9.37 17.92 11.28
N LEU A 57 -9.21 18.45 10.06
CA LEU A 57 -10.31 18.65 9.13
C LEU A 57 -10.95 17.33 8.71
N LEU A 58 -10.16 16.29 8.43
CA LEU A 58 -10.66 14.97 8.11
C LEU A 58 -11.44 14.35 9.27
N LYS A 59 -10.97 14.50 10.52
CA LYS A 59 -11.72 14.08 11.70
C LYS A 59 -13.07 14.79 11.81
N GLN A 60 -13.10 16.11 11.59
CA GLN A 60 -14.35 16.87 11.61
C GLN A 60 -15.33 16.43 10.50
N ARG A 61 -14.82 16.14 9.30
CA ARG A 61 -15.63 15.60 8.19
C ARG A 61 -16.13 14.19 8.46
N LEU A 62 -15.33 13.35 9.10
CA LEU A 62 -15.74 12.01 9.48
C LEU A 62 -16.85 12.06 10.54
N ASP A 63 -16.69 12.89 11.56
CA ASP A 63 -17.69 13.07 12.62
C ASP A 63 -19.01 13.63 12.07
N SER A 64 -18.96 14.56 11.11
CA SER A 64 -20.17 15.06 10.45
C SER A 64 -20.83 14.00 9.55
N THR A 65 -20.04 13.19 8.85
CA THR A 65 -20.54 12.10 8.00
C THR A 65 -21.16 10.97 8.83
N ILE A 66 -20.57 10.64 9.99
CA ILE A 66 -21.11 9.63 10.90
C ILE A 66 -22.41 10.13 11.54
N ARG A 67 -22.50 11.41 11.93
CA ARG A 67 -23.74 12.00 12.44
C ARG A 67 -24.87 12.04 11.39
N ALA A 68 -24.54 12.16 10.11
CA ALA A 68 -25.52 12.09 9.02
C ALA A 68 -26.02 10.66 8.73
N ARG A 69 -25.34 9.63 9.26
CA ARG A 69 -25.71 8.21 9.13
C ARG A 69 -26.37 7.63 10.38
N THR A 70 -27.03 8.47 11.21
CA THR A 70 -27.92 7.90 12.21
C THR A 70 -28.99 7.07 11.47
N PRO A 71 -29.23 5.81 11.88
CA PRO A 71 -30.22 4.98 11.23
C PRO A 71 -31.59 5.65 11.41
N VAL A 72 -32.14 6.15 10.31
CA VAL A 72 -33.51 6.66 10.28
C VAL A 72 -34.40 5.46 10.68
N PRO A 73 -35.26 5.60 11.70
CA PRO A 73 -36.15 4.51 12.08
C PRO A 73 -37.04 4.17 10.87
N ALA A 74 -37.03 2.90 10.46
CA ALA A 74 -37.80 2.42 9.33
C ALA A 74 -39.27 2.79 9.50
N THR A 75 -39.89 3.28 8.43
CA THR A 75 -41.31 3.62 8.49
C THR A 75 -42.15 2.33 8.62
N PRO A 76 -43.33 2.35 9.27
CA PRO A 76 -44.16 1.15 9.45
C PRO A 76 -44.52 0.44 8.12
N GLN A 77 -44.56 1.18 7.02
CA GLN A 77 -44.80 0.66 5.69
C GLN A 77 -43.62 -0.17 5.16
N GLU A 78 -42.39 0.30 5.32
CA GLU A 78 -41.18 -0.42 4.90
C GLU A 78 -40.98 -1.73 5.65
N LEU A 79 -41.29 -1.74 6.95
CA LEU A 79 -41.30 -2.97 7.75
C LEU A 79 -42.34 -3.97 7.22
N SER A 80 -43.52 -3.49 6.84
CA SER A 80 -44.58 -4.34 6.26
C SER A 80 -44.16 -4.95 4.93
N TYR A 81 -43.50 -4.18 4.06
CA TYR A 81 -42.94 -4.67 2.80
C TYR A 81 -41.83 -5.71 3.02
N LEU A 82 -40.92 -5.47 3.98
CA LEU A 82 -39.83 -6.38 4.29
C LEU A 82 -40.36 -7.73 4.82
N VAL A 83 -41.32 -7.69 5.74
CA VAL A 83 -41.96 -8.90 6.28
C VAL A 83 -42.75 -9.63 5.20
N GLY A 84 -43.47 -8.90 4.34
CA GLY A 84 -44.19 -9.49 3.20
C GLY A 84 -43.25 -10.17 2.20
N LEU A 85 -42.13 -9.54 1.87
CA LEU A 85 -41.11 -10.08 0.96
C LEU A 85 -40.45 -11.34 1.57
N ALA A 86 -40.09 -11.30 2.85
CA ALA A 86 -39.53 -12.45 3.56
C ALA A 86 -40.51 -13.64 3.59
N GLY A 87 -41.81 -13.37 3.81
CA GLY A 87 -42.87 -14.38 3.75
C GLY A 87 -43.00 -15.03 2.36
N MET A 88 -42.96 -14.23 1.29
CA MET A 88 -43.00 -14.74 -0.09
C MET A 88 -41.81 -15.63 -0.43
N ILE A 89 -40.60 -15.23 -0.05
CA ILE A 89 -39.38 -16.02 -0.28
C ILE A 89 -39.46 -17.35 0.47
N PHE A 90 -39.97 -17.34 1.71
CA PHE A 90 -40.15 -18.56 2.49
C PHE A 90 -41.14 -19.54 1.84
N VAL A 91 -42.29 -19.05 1.36
CA VAL A 91 -43.29 -19.88 0.66
C VAL A 91 -42.71 -20.49 -0.62
N LEU A 92 -41.97 -19.71 -1.41
CA LEU A 92 -41.30 -20.20 -2.62
C LEU A 92 -40.24 -21.27 -2.31
N ALA A 93 -39.46 -21.10 -1.25
CA ALA A 93 -38.46 -22.07 -0.83
C ALA A 93 -39.10 -23.39 -0.37
N VAL A 94 -40.22 -23.33 0.35
CA VAL A 94 -41.00 -24.51 0.76
C VAL A 94 -41.60 -25.20 -0.46
N ALA A 95 -42.21 -24.46 -1.38
CA ALA A 95 -42.80 -25.02 -2.60
C ALA A 95 -41.75 -25.71 -3.50
N GLY A 96 -40.60 -25.06 -3.74
CA GLY A 96 -39.51 -25.64 -4.51
C GLY A 96 -38.83 -26.84 -3.84
N SER A 97 -38.94 -26.98 -2.52
CA SER A 97 -38.42 -28.15 -1.81
C SER A 97 -39.29 -29.40 -2.01
N ILE A 98 -40.60 -29.24 -2.28
CA ILE A 98 -41.54 -30.35 -2.49
C ILE A 98 -41.35 -31.00 -3.88
N GLU A 99 -40.89 -30.24 -4.88
CA GLU A 99 -40.68 -30.74 -6.26
C GLU A 99 -39.54 -31.77 -6.42
N LYS A 100 -38.64 -31.90 -5.43
CA LYS A 100 -37.47 -32.79 -5.51
C LYS A 100 -37.80 -34.30 -5.53
N ASN A 101 -39.05 -34.68 -5.25
CA ASN A 101 -39.49 -36.09 -5.20
C ASN A 101 -40.31 -36.56 -6.40
N THR A 102 -40.41 -35.76 -7.47
CA THR A 102 -41.04 -36.21 -8.72
C THR A 102 -39.98 -36.85 -9.64
N PRO A 103 -40.19 -38.08 -10.15
CA PRO A 103 -39.20 -38.77 -10.96
C PRO A 103 -39.03 -38.06 -12.31
N LYS A 104 -37.97 -37.26 -12.45
CA LYS A 104 -37.55 -36.68 -13.73
C LYS A 104 -36.96 -37.78 -14.62
N HIS A 105 -37.68 -38.16 -15.66
CA HIS A 105 -37.21 -39.06 -16.71
C HIS A 105 -36.08 -38.37 -17.50
N THR A 106 -34.83 -38.65 -17.15
CA THR A 106 -33.66 -38.09 -17.84
C THR A 106 -33.23 -39.03 -18.97
N ASN A 107 -33.56 -38.66 -20.21
CA ASN A 107 -33.03 -39.31 -21.40
C ASN A 107 -31.54 -38.93 -21.56
N LYS A 108 -30.65 -39.84 -21.18
CA LYS A 108 -29.19 -39.67 -21.34
C LYS A 108 -28.83 -39.78 -22.82
N THR A 109 -28.44 -38.68 -23.45
CA THR A 109 -27.77 -38.69 -24.75
C THR A 109 -26.30 -39.02 -24.55
N VAL A 110 -25.86 -40.12 -25.18
CA VAL A 110 -24.48 -40.62 -25.13
C VAL A 110 -23.57 -39.70 -25.95
N TYR A 111 -22.58 -39.09 -25.29
CA TYR A 111 -21.58 -38.23 -25.94
C TYR A 111 -20.52 -39.10 -26.64
N ARG A 112 -20.56 -39.15 -27.98
CA ARG A 112 -19.56 -39.83 -28.81
C ARG A 112 -18.31 -38.97 -28.95
N LYS A 113 -17.23 -39.30 -28.22
CA LYS A 113 -15.90 -38.70 -28.45
C LYS A 113 -15.43 -39.03 -29.88
N ARG A 114 -15.31 -38.00 -30.74
CA ARG A 114 -14.52 -38.05 -31.97
C ARG A 114 -13.18 -37.38 -31.68
N THR A 115 -12.13 -38.18 -31.58
CA THR A 115 -10.75 -37.73 -31.76
C THR A 115 -10.58 -37.31 -33.22
N ARG A 116 -10.32 -36.02 -33.46
CA ARG A 116 -9.91 -35.52 -34.78
C ARG A 116 -8.73 -34.57 -34.60
N SER A 117 -7.71 -34.87 -35.37
CA SER A 117 -6.38 -34.25 -35.47
C SER A 117 -6.40 -32.72 -35.57
N LEU A 118 -5.38 -32.11 -34.96
CA LEU A 118 -5.09 -30.68 -34.95
C LEU A 118 -4.97 -30.09 -36.37
N PRO A 119 -5.72 -29.01 -36.66
CA PRO A 119 -5.29 -27.98 -37.58
C PRO A 119 -4.52 -26.91 -36.79
N VAL A 120 -3.33 -26.55 -37.28
CA VAL A 120 -2.59 -25.35 -36.86
C VAL A 120 -3.46 -24.14 -37.25
N GLU A 121 -4.15 -23.58 -36.26
CA GLU A 121 -4.92 -22.36 -36.41
C GLU A 121 -4.52 -21.40 -35.29
N ASN A 122 -3.99 -20.26 -35.71
CA ASN A 122 -3.56 -19.13 -34.91
C ASN A 122 -4.74 -18.61 -34.08
N THR A 123 -4.94 -19.22 -32.90
CA THR A 123 -6.02 -18.90 -31.99
C THR A 123 -5.46 -18.01 -30.89
N LYS A 124 -6.03 -16.81 -30.78
CA LYS A 124 -5.99 -15.97 -29.59
C LYS A 124 -6.27 -16.82 -28.35
N THR A 125 -5.23 -17.28 -27.67
CA THR A 125 -5.27 -17.60 -26.24
C THR A 125 -5.17 -16.28 -25.48
N ILE A 126 -6.25 -15.50 -25.50
CA ILE A 126 -6.35 -14.25 -24.73
C ILE A 126 -7.76 -14.23 -24.18
N GLU A 127 -8.01 -14.92 -23.07
CA GLU A 127 -9.20 -14.70 -22.23
C GLU A 127 -9.14 -15.55 -20.94
N GLN A 128 -8.43 -16.69 -20.93
CA GLN A 128 -8.37 -17.57 -19.75
C GLN A 128 -7.17 -17.30 -18.81
N GLU A 129 -6.11 -16.62 -19.26
CA GLU A 129 -4.99 -16.18 -18.39
C GLU A 129 -5.26 -14.86 -17.66
N SER A 130 -6.22 -14.05 -18.14
CA SER A 130 -6.54 -12.76 -17.51
C SER A 130 -7.30 -12.88 -16.19
N GLU A 131 -7.99 -14.00 -15.94
CA GLU A 131 -8.76 -14.20 -14.70
C GLU A 131 -7.87 -14.47 -13.49
N TYR A 132 -6.61 -14.86 -13.70
CA TYR A 132 -5.65 -15.19 -12.64
C TYR A 132 -4.43 -14.26 -12.61
N ASP A 133 -4.31 -13.31 -13.55
CA ASP A 133 -3.24 -12.31 -13.54
C ASP A 133 -3.63 -11.07 -12.72
N PHE A 134 -3.64 -11.25 -11.40
CA PHE A 134 -3.87 -10.15 -10.46
C PHE A 134 -2.73 -9.12 -10.47
N MET A 135 -1.52 -9.49 -10.91
CA MET A 135 -0.33 -8.64 -10.80
C MET A 135 -0.24 -7.59 -11.90
N SER A 136 -0.98 -7.73 -12.99
CA SER A 136 -1.09 -6.71 -14.05
C SER A 136 -2.32 -5.79 -13.89
N SER A 137 -3.20 -6.08 -12.93
CA SER A 137 -4.39 -5.28 -12.66
C SER A 137 -4.09 -4.01 -11.84
N SER A 138 -5.07 -3.11 -11.78
CA SER A 138 -5.02 -1.91 -10.94
C SER A 138 -4.97 -2.23 -9.44
N GLU A 139 -5.45 -3.41 -9.03
CA GLU A 139 -5.47 -3.86 -7.64
C GLU A 139 -4.06 -4.20 -7.11
N ALA A 140 -3.13 -4.57 -7.99
CA ALA A 140 -1.75 -4.86 -7.63
C ALA A 140 -0.87 -3.62 -7.43
N ILE A 141 -1.36 -2.41 -7.73
CA ILE A 141 -0.57 -1.18 -7.67
C ILE A 141 0.05 -0.91 -6.28
N PRO A 142 -0.65 -1.14 -5.15
CA PRO A 142 -0.02 -1.02 -3.83
C PRO A 142 1.17 -1.96 -3.66
N ALA A 143 1.06 -3.22 -4.12
CA ALA A 143 2.15 -4.19 -4.06
C ALA A 143 3.31 -3.79 -4.99
N LYS A 144 3.02 -3.23 -6.17
CA LYS A 144 4.03 -2.71 -7.09
C LYS A 144 4.82 -1.54 -6.48
N PHE A 145 4.18 -0.66 -5.72
CA PHE A 145 4.92 0.39 -5.00
C PHE A 145 5.90 -0.20 -3.98
N ASN A 146 5.48 -1.20 -3.21
CA ASN A 146 6.38 -1.89 -2.27
C ASN A 146 7.56 -2.54 -3.00
N LEU A 147 7.29 -3.13 -4.18
CA LEU A 147 8.32 -3.75 -5.01
C LEU A 147 9.31 -2.70 -5.57
N ILE A 148 8.81 -1.53 -6.00
CA ILE A 148 9.65 -0.41 -6.43
C ILE A 148 10.53 0.09 -5.28
N GLU A 149 9.97 0.26 -4.08
CA GLU A 149 10.74 0.67 -2.90
C GLU A 149 11.86 -0.33 -2.57
N ALA A 150 11.57 -1.62 -2.66
CA ALA A 150 12.59 -2.67 -2.54
C ALA A 150 13.68 -2.53 -3.62
N TYR A 151 13.31 -2.38 -4.89
CA TYR A 151 14.28 -2.18 -5.97
C TYR A 151 15.15 -0.93 -5.79
N LEU A 152 14.57 0.18 -5.33
CA LEU A 152 15.30 1.41 -5.01
C LEU A 152 16.30 1.18 -3.88
N SER A 153 15.90 0.46 -2.82
CA SER A 153 16.79 0.11 -1.71
C SER A 153 17.96 -0.77 -2.14
N MET A 154 17.77 -1.59 -3.19
CA MET A 154 18.79 -2.45 -3.79
C MET A 154 19.57 -1.74 -4.89
N SER A 155 19.34 -0.43 -5.11
CA SER A 155 19.90 0.35 -6.21
C SER A 155 19.65 -0.25 -7.61
N ASN A 156 18.60 -1.06 -7.75
CA ASN A 156 18.22 -1.68 -9.01
C ASN A 156 17.20 -0.79 -9.74
N TYR A 157 17.70 0.27 -10.37
CA TYR A 157 16.87 1.29 -10.99
C TYR A 157 16.12 0.80 -12.23
N ASP A 158 16.70 -0.12 -13.00
CA ASP A 158 16.08 -0.65 -14.23
C ASP A 158 14.76 -1.38 -13.95
N LEU A 159 14.75 -2.23 -12.91
CA LEU A 159 13.55 -2.94 -12.50
C LEU A 159 12.52 -1.99 -11.87
N ALA A 160 12.97 -1.01 -11.09
CA ALA A 160 12.10 0.03 -10.55
C ALA A 160 11.39 0.83 -11.66
N LEU A 161 12.13 1.21 -12.71
CA LEU A 161 11.59 1.92 -13.87
C LEU A 161 10.54 1.09 -14.62
N LYS A 162 10.74 -0.22 -14.76
CA LYS A 162 9.78 -1.12 -15.41
C LYS A 162 8.44 -1.15 -14.68
N GLU A 163 8.47 -1.30 -13.36
CA GLU A 163 7.25 -1.31 -12.56
C GLU A 163 6.58 0.07 -12.53
N LEU A 164 7.37 1.16 -12.45
CA LEU A 164 6.84 2.54 -12.51
C LEU A 164 6.11 2.82 -13.83
N LYS A 165 6.63 2.38 -14.97
CA LYS A 165 5.94 2.51 -16.27
C LYS A 165 4.59 1.79 -16.28
N THR A 166 4.51 0.64 -15.61
CA THR A 166 3.25 -0.12 -15.49
C THR A 166 2.22 0.66 -14.66
N ILE A 167 2.64 1.25 -13.54
CA ILE A 167 1.76 2.08 -12.70
C ILE A 167 1.31 3.34 -13.45
N LEU A 168 2.19 3.98 -14.23
CA LEU A 168 1.83 5.15 -15.03
C LEU A 168 0.77 4.87 -16.09
N LYS A 169 0.66 3.61 -16.54
CA LYS A 169 -0.31 3.20 -17.56
C LYS A 169 -1.65 2.75 -16.97
N VAL A 170 -1.63 2.06 -15.83
CA VAL A 170 -2.82 1.36 -15.27
C VAL A 170 -3.37 2.06 -14.02
N GLY A 171 -2.57 2.90 -13.35
CA GLY A 171 -2.95 3.53 -12.10
C GLY A 171 -3.85 4.75 -12.21
N ASP A 172 -4.52 5.06 -11.11
CA ASP A 172 -5.32 6.29 -10.96
C ASP A 172 -4.43 7.54 -10.85
N ILE A 173 -5.01 8.72 -11.04
CA ILE A 173 -4.32 10.03 -11.08
C ILE A 173 -3.38 10.21 -9.88
N HIS A 174 -3.82 9.87 -8.67
CA HIS A 174 -2.99 9.96 -7.47
C HIS A 174 -1.77 9.03 -7.51
N GLN A 175 -1.97 7.79 -8.00
CA GLN A 175 -0.91 6.79 -8.11
C GLN A 175 0.08 7.16 -9.21
N GLN A 176 -0.40 7.69 -10.34
CA GLN A 176 0.45 8.20 -11.41
C GLN A 176 1.30 9.37 -10.93
N ASN A 177 0.73 10.29 -10.16
CA ASN A 177 1.49 11.42 -9.60
C ASN A 177 2.56 10.94 -8.62
N ARG A 178 2.25 9.97 -7.75
CA ARG A 178 3.25 9.33 -6.89
C ARG A 178 4.36 8.66 -7.71
N ALA A 179 4.01 7.93 -8.76
CA ALA A 179 4.98 7.29 -9.64
C ALA A 179 5.89 8.31 -10.35
N LYS A 180 5.36 9.46 -10.80
CA LYS A 180 6.16 10.55 -11.39
C LYS A 180 7.15 11.15 -10.39
N MET A 181 6.74 11.32 -9.13
CA MET A 181 7.64 11.83 -8.09
C MET A 181 8.81 10.87 -7.86
N ILE A 182 8.53 9.57 -7.77
CA ILE A 182 9.58 8.54 -7.60
C ILE A 182 10.49 8.49 -8.84
N LEU A 183 9.93 8.63 -10.04
CA LEU A 183 10.70 8.65 -11.28
C LEU A 183 11.77 9.75 -11.27
N ASN A 184 11.45 10.93 -10.72
CA ASN A 184 12.39 12.05 -10.62
C ASN A 184 13.51 11.84 -9.59
N GLN A 185 13.37 10.86 -8.70
CA GLN A 185 14.37 10.52 -7.68
C GLN A 185 15.38 9.48 -8.18
N ILE A 186 15.08 8.82 -9.29
CA ILE A 186 15.96 7.82 -9.89
C ILE A 186 17.03 8.55 -10.70
N PRO A 187 18.34 8.30 -10.45
CA PRO A 187 19.39 8.87 -11.28
C PRO A 187 19.21 8.38 -12.71
N THR A 188 19.12 9.32 -13.66
CA THR A 188 19.10 8.98 -15.09
C THR A 188 20.48 8.43 -15.46
N THR A 189 20.64 7.10 -15.45
CA THR A 189 21.79 6.45 -16.07
C THR A 189 21.64 6.62 -17.58
N GLY A 190 22.42 7.57 -18.11
CA GLY A 190 22.66 7.73 -19.55
C GLY A 190 23.63 6.70 -20.07
#